data_AF-A0A966C0B0-F1
#
_entry.id   AF-A0A966C0B0-F1
#
_cell.length_a   1.000
_cell.length_b   1.000
_cell.length_c   1.000
_cell.angle_alpha   90.00
_cell.angle_beta   90.00
_cell.angle_gamma   90.00
#
_symmetry.space_group_name_H-M   'P 1'
#
loop_
_entity.id
_entity.type
_entity.pdbx_description
1 polymer ?
#
loop_
_entity_poly.entity_id
_entity_poly.type
_entity_poly.pdbx_seq_one_letter_code
_entity_poly.pdbx_strand_id
1 'polypeptide(L)'
;MNDDTFRDKLAAYCVKTFGASDDLGGVQRLSGGASMESWAFSYGGEDYVLRRLPSGLSPDDDGLRGVPLSTQADIIELARTAGVTAPEVRGRLKDGDGLGEGFIMTKAEGETLPHKILGNPDFAEAEGRLTEQCAGELAAIHKIEMNPLLQSLEYFSPADLIRLQKDKYQEIGGQIPIYEYAFHWLEQNAPDASDQYLVHGDFRMGNLMIDHQGLSAVLDWELVRLGDPVQDLAYLCTPSWRFGHYEKAAGGFDSAESLLAAYADASGAAVDPDRFRFWLIYSTLWWGVACMVMGQIWRSHGDRSLERTVIGRRVSEVEIDLALLFEEILPDAIATPLDWSVPDQDSVTGETSYGELLTALDEWNTKQVLPGLTGHDKFQSRVAGNALGIARRQADWGPKFRKACDARLAAIGYDHRQLCDGLSQGDIAITTAAVWDHLRLSALERLSIDQPKYAGLKVALKKWSPT
;
A
#
# COMPACT_ATOMS: atom_id res chain seq x y z
N MET A 1 -29.00 3.71 -2.71
CA MET A 1 -29.79 3.50 -3.96
C MET A 1 -30.01 2.01 -4.08
N ASN A 2 -31.19 1.52 -4.47
CA ASN A 2 -31.35 0.07 -4.75
C ASN A 2 -30.79 -0.25 -6.16
N ASP A 3 -30.44 -1.52 -6.38
CA ASP A 3 -29.72 -1.94 -7.60
C ASP A 3 -30.50 -1.69 -8.89
N ASP A 4 -31.83 -1.84 -8.86
CA ASP A 4 -32.70 -1.60 -10.02
C ASP A 4 -32.68 -0.13 -10.45
N THR A 5 -32.82 0.81 -9.49
CA THR A 5 -32.76 2.25 -9.80
C THR A 5 -31.36 2.65 -10.32
N PHE A 6 -30.30 2.01 -9.84
CA PHE A 6 -28.95 2.25 -10.32
C PHE A 6 -28.79 1.79 -11.77
N ARG A 7 -29.27 0.59 -12.10
CA ARG A 7 -29.22 0.04 -13.46
C ARG A 7 -30.00 0.88 -14.47
N ASP A 8 -31.21 1.32 -14.11
CA ASP A 8 -32.03 2.17 -14.97
C ASP A 8 -31.35 3.49 -15.30
N LYS A 9 -30.73 4.13 -14.29
CA LYS A 9 -29.98 5.37 -14.48
C LYS A 9 -28.72 5.16 -15.31
N LEU A 10 -28.01 4.06 -15.09
CA LEU A 10 -26.83 3.72 -15.90
C LEU A 10 -27.20 3.49 -17.36
N ALA A 11 -28.28 2.77 -17.63
CA ALA A 11 -28.79 2.56 -18.98
C ALA A 11 -29.16 3.89 -19.66
N ALA A 12 -29.90 4.76 -18.97
CA ALA A 12 -30.25 6.09 -19.48
C ALA A 12 -29.01 6.96 -19.78
N TYR A 13 -28.00 6.89 -18.92
CA TYR A 13 -26.72 7.56 -19.14
C TYR A 13 -25.98 7.02 -20.37
N CYS A 14 -25.96 5.69 -20.55
CA CYS A 14 -25.32 5.05 -21.70
C CYS A 14 -25.99 5.47 -23.03
N VAL A 15 -27.33 5.51 -23.08
CA VAL A 15 -28.07 6.00 -24.26
C VAL A 15 -27.66 7.44 -24.59
N LYS A 16 -27.62 8.30 -23.57
CA LYS A 16 -27.24 9.72 -23.72
C LYS A 16 -25.79 9.89 -24.20
N THR A 17 -24.88 9.03 -23.76
CA THR A 17 -23.43 9.19 -23.98
C THR A 17 -22.96 8.49 -25.25
N PHE A 18 -23.50 7.31 -25.55
CA PHE A 18 -23.11 6.47 -26.68
C PHE A 18 -24.08 6.55 -27.87
N GLY A 19 -25.24 7.19 -27.71
CA GLY A 19 -26.12 7.61 -28.80
C GLY A 19 -27.05 6.53 -29.37
N ALA A 20 -26.88 5.26 -28.98
CA ALA A 20 -27.77 4.16 -29.35
C ALA A 20 -28.41 3.57 -28.09
N SER A 21 -29.63 3.04 -28.21
CA SER A 21 -30.24 2.21 -27.17
C SER A 21 -29.82 0.77 -27.39
N ASP A 22 -28.90 0.30 -26.56
CA ASP A 22 -28.38 -1.07 -26.57
C ASP A 22 -28.61 -1.78 -25.22
N ASP A 23 -28.34 -3.09 -25.23
CA ASP A 23 -28.44 -3.94 -24.06
C ASP A 23 -27.34 -3.58 -23.03
N LEU A 24 -27.77 -3.21 -21.83
CA LEU A 24 -26.93 -3.09 -20.64
C LEU A 24 -26.80 -4.47 -19.99
N GLY A 25 -25.59 -5.03 -19.99
CA GLY A 25 -25.30 -6.34 -19.44
C GLY A 25 -24.27 -6.31 -18.31
N GLY A 26 -24.16 -7.42 -17.58
CA GLY A 26 -23.01 -7.70 -16.72
C GLY A 26 -22.73 -6.70 -15.58
N VAL A 27 -23.71 -5.87 -15.19
CA VAL A 27 -23.52 -4.83 -14.17
C VAL A 27 -23.15 -5.47 -12.83
N GLN A 28 -21.89 -5.30 -12.44
CA GLN A 28 -21.27 -5.89 -11.27
C GLN A 28 -20.36 -4.87 -10.59
N ARG A 29 -20.47 -4.75 -9.26
CA ARG A 29 -19.49 -4.05 -8.46
C ARG A 29 -18.20 -4.85 -8.41
N LEU A 30 -17.08 -4.20 -8.74
CA LEU A 30 -15.75 -4.79 -8.61
C LEU A 30 -15.32 -4.76 -7.14
N SER A 31 -14.65 -5.83 -6.70
CA SER A 31 -14.04 -5.88 -5.37
C SER A 31 -12.67 -5.21 -5.42
N GLY A 32 -12.51 -4.05 -4.79
CA GLY A 32 -11.27 -3.28 -4.77
C GLY A 32 -11.54 -1.77 -4.63
N GLY A 33 -10.63 -1.05 -3.98
CA GLY A 33 -10.77 0.36 -3.65
C GLY A 33 -11.41 0.59 -2.27
N ALA A 34 -10.70 1.27 -1.38
CA ALA A 34 -11.20 1.63 -0.04
C ALA A 34 -11.96 2.98 -0.03
N SER A 35 -11.73 3.81 -1.05
CA SER A 35 -12.21 5.20 -1.19
C SER A 35 -13.35 5.34 -2.21
N MET A 36 -13.28 4.60 -3.34
CA MET A 36 -14.15 4.77 -4.51
C MET A 36 -14.86 3.47 -4.93
N GLU A 37 -16.01 3.60 -5.59
CA GLU A 37 -16.74 2.48 -6.20
C GLU A 37 -16.35 2.30 -7.67
N SER A 38 -16.01 1.07 -8.04
CA SER A 38 -15.82 0.66 -9.44
C SER A 38 -16.86 -0.38 -9.84
N TRP A 39 -17.54 -0.15 -10.97
CA TRP A 39 -18.58 -1.02 -11.51
C TRP A 39 -18.22 -1.44 -12.93
N ALA A 40 -18.10 -2.74 -13.18
CA ALA A 40 -17.97 -3.29 -14.52
C ALA A 40 -19.36 -3.51 -15.13
N PHE A 41 -19.49 -3.24 -16.42
CA PHE A 41 -20.71 -3.50 -17.18
C PHE A 41 -20.39 -3.59 -18.68
N SER A 42 -21.31 -4.18 -19.46
CA SER A 42 -21.24 -4.18 -20.91
C SER A 42 -22.36 -3.34 -21.51
N TYR A 43 -22.07 -2.66 -22.61
CA TYR A 43 -23.04 -1.86 -23.36
C TYR A 43 -22.72 -1.86 -24.85
N GLY A 44 -23.68 -2.22 -25.70
CA GLY A 44 -23.47 -2.22 -27.16
C GLY A 44 -22.36 -3.17 -27.63
N GLY A 45 -22.11 -4.26 -26.90
CA GLY A 45 -21.07 -5.24 -27.22
C GLY A 45 -19.66 -4.90 -26.69
N GLU A 46 -19.49 -3.75 -26.06
CA GLU A 46 -18.22 -3.30 -25.47
C GLU A 46 -18.27 -3.33 -23.94
N ASP A 47 -17.12 -3.53 -23.29
CA ASP A 47 -17.00 -3.57 -21.84
C ASP A 47 -16.46 -2.24 -21.27
N TYR A 48 -17.05 -1.80 -20.16
CA TYR A 48 -16.76 -0.54 -19.50
C TYR A 48 -16.58 -0.69 -18.00
N VAL A 49 -15.91 0.31 -17.41
CA VAL A 49 -15.82 0.52 -15.97
C VAL A 49 -16.34 1.92 -15.63
N LEU A 50 -17.29 1.99 -14.70
CA LEU A 50 -17.73 3.22 -14.06
C LEU A 50 -16.97 3.38 -12.73
N ARG A 51 -16.15 4.43 -12.62
CA ARG A 51 -15.54 4.86 -11.35
C ARG A 51 -16.37 6.01 -10.77
N ARG A 52 -16.82 5.88 -9.53
CA ARG A 52 -17.71 6.86 -8.90
C ARG A 52 -17.53 7.01 -7.39
N LEU A 53 -17.90 8.18 -6.88
CA LEU A 53 -18.11 8.39 -5.46
C LEU A 53 -19.56 7.99 -5.08
N PRO A 54 -19.76 7.19 -4.02
CA PRO A 54 -21.10 6.90 -3.51
C PRO A 54 -21.80 8.19 -3.05
N SER A 55 -23.12 8.25 -3.19
CA SER A 55 -23.89 9.41 -2.74
C SER A 55 -23.80 9.56 -1.21
N GLY A 56 -23.28 10.70 -0.72
CA GLY A 56 -23.25 11.06 0.70
C GLY A 56 -21.89 10.95 1.39
N LEU A 57 -20.81 10.66 0.65
CA LEU A 57 -19.43 10.71 1.14
C LEU A 57 -18.71 11.93 0.56
N SER A 58 -17.83 12.57 1.33
CA SER A 58 -16.92 13.61 0.85
C SER A 58 -15.59 13.00 0.41
N PRO A 59 -14.92 13.52 -0.65
CA PRO A 59 -13.54 13.15 -0.97
C PRO A 59 -12.57 13.32 0.23
N ASP A 60 -12.88 14.22 1.16
CA ASP A 60 -12.07 14.50 2.35
C ASP A 60 -12.23 13.46 3.48
N ASP A 61 -13.19 12.53 3.40
CA ASP A 61 -13.54 11.63 4.50
C ASP A 61 -12.53 10.48 4.70
N ASP A 62 -11.64 10.20 3.75
CA ASP A 62 -10.77 9.01 3.78
C ASP A 62 -9.36 9.25 4.37
N GLY A 63 -9.02 10.49 4.73
CA GLY A 63 -7.72 10.85 5.32
C GLY A 63 -6.50 10.74 4.37
N LEU A 64 -6.66 10.20 3.16
CA LEU A 64 -5.68 10.11 2.07
C LEU A 64 -6.08 11.10 0.96
N ARG A 65 -5.48 12.28 0.95
CA ARG A 65 -5.82 13.34 -0.02
C ARG A 65 -5.58 12.89 -1.47
N GLY A 66 -6.64 12.54 -2.17
CA GLY A 66 -6.64 12.31 -3.62
C GLY A 66 -7.19 13.49 -4.41
N VAL A 67 -6.92 13.54 -5.72
CA VAL A 67 -7.51 14.54 -6.62
C VAL A 67 -8.97 14.18 -6.98
N PRO A 68 -9.83 15.17 -7.31
CA PRO A 68 -11.22 14.93 -7.70
C PRO A 68 -11.34 13.99 -8.92
N LEU A 69 -12.46 13.27 -9.03
CA LEU A 69 -12.69 12.29 -10.12
C LEU A 69 -12.65 12.95 -11.50
N SER A 70 -13.09 14.20 -11.61
CA SER A 70 -12.96 15.00 -12.83
C SER A 70 -11.51 15.24 -13.24
N THR A 71 -10.65 15.60 -12.29
CA THR A 71 -9.20 15.76 -12.50
C THR A 71 -8.55 14.42 -12.84
N GLN A 72 -8.95 13.31 -12.21
CA GLN A 72 -8.46 11.97 -12.58
C GLN A 72 -8.75 11.66 -14.05
N ALA A 73 -9.97 11.93 -14.53
CA ALA A 73 -10.33 11.71 -15.93
C ALA A 73 -9.51 12.61 -16.89
N ASP A 74 -9.29 13.88 -16.55
CA ASP A 74 -8.44 14.79 -17.35
C ASP A 74 -6.99 14.29 -17.43
N ILE A 75 -6.45 13.80 -16.31
CA ILE A 75 -5.09 13.26 -16.25
C ILE A 75 -4.96 11.96 -17.05
N ILE A 76 -5.95 11.07 -16.99
CA ILE A 76 -5.95 9.83 -17.78
C ILE A 76 -5.93 10.14 -19.29
N GLU A 77 -6.76 11.10 -19.75
CA GLU A 77 -6.78 11.54 -21.14
C GLU A 77 -5.44 12.17 -21.58
N LEU A 78 -4.84 12.98 -20.71
CA LEU A 78 -3.52 13.57 -20.93
C LEU A 78 -2.43 12.50 -21.02
N ALA A 79 -2.41 11.55 -20.07
CA ALA A 79 -1.45 10.47 -20.03
C ALA A 79 -1.53 9.60 -21.30
N ARG A 80 -2.75 9.24 -21.74
CA ARG A 80 -2.95 8.53 -23.02
C ARG A 80 -2.42 9.31 -24.21
N THR A 81 -2.65 10.62 -24.25
CA THR A 81 -2.14 11.48 -25.34
C THR A 81 -0.61 11.49 -25.36
N ALA A 82 0.03 11.37 -24.20
CA ALA A 82 1.48 11.25 -24.06
C ALA A 82 2.04 9.84 -24.31
N GLY A 83 1.18 8.86 -24.64
CA GLY A 83 1.58 7.49 -24.96
C GLY A 83 1.60 6.54 -23.76
N VAL A 84 1.09 6.95 -22.60
CA VAL A 84 0.90 6.06 -21.45
C VAL A 84 -0.24 5.09 -21.74
N THR A 85 -0.03 3.81 -21.45
CA THR A 85 -1.06 2.78 -21.59
C THR A 85 -2.06 2.92 -20.44
N ALA A 86 -3.13 3.70 -20.62
CA ALA A 86 -4.20 3.88 -19.63
C ALA A 86 -5.59 3.69 -20.27
N PRO A 87 -6.68 3.42 -19.54
CA PRO A 87 -8.01 3.24 -20.13
C PRO A 87 -8.55 4.51 -20.83
N GLU A 88 -9.30 4.37 -21.93
CA GLU A 88 -9.92 5.53 -22.60
C GLU A 88 -11.12 6.02 -21.79
N VAL A 89 -11.17 7.31 -21.46
CA VAL A 89 -12.35 7.94 -20.85
C VAL A 89 -13.43 8.12 -21.92
N ARG A 90 -14.61 7.56 -21.67
CA ARG A 90 -15.73 7.48 -22.62
C ARG A 90 -16.93 8.32 -22.23
N GLY A 91 -17.02 8.71 -20.95
CA GLY A 91 -18.09 9.56 -20.45
C GLY A 91 -17.78 10.15 -19.08
N ARG A 92 -18.31 11.33 -18.80
CA ARG A 92 -18.20 12.01 -17.49
C ARG A 92 -19.60 12.22 -16.92
N LEU A 93 -19.80 11.85 -15.66
CA LEU A 93 -21.07 12.05 -14.97
C LEU A 93 -21.24 13.54 -14.64
N LYS A 94 -22.49 14.00 -14.68
CA LYS A 94 -22.93 15.33 -14.25
C LYS A 94 -24.00 15.16 -13.17
N ASP A 95 -24.21 16.20 -12.35
CA ASP A 95 -25.20 16.17 -11.27
C ASP A 95 -26.59 15.69 -11.70
N GLY A 96 -27.01 16.07 -12.92
CA GLY A 96 -28.30 15.66 -13.50
C GLY A 96 -28.43 14.19 -13.89
N ASP A 97 -27.33 13.42 -13.93
CA ASP A 97 -27.35 12.00 -14.29
C ASP A 97 -27.81 11.10 -13.13
N GLY A 98 -27.85 11.64 -11.90
CA GLY A 98 -28.36 10.93 -10.73
C GLY A 98 -27.53 9.72 -10.30
N LEU A 99 -26.29 9.60 -10.81
CA LEU A 99 -25.29 8.57 -10.52
C LEU A 99 -24.13 9.09 -9.65
N GLY A 100 -24.25 10.28 -9.05
CA GLY A 100 -23.17 10.90 -8.28
C GLY A 100 -22.05 11.45 -9.17
N GLU A 101 -20.90 11.73 -8.56
CA GLU A 101 -19.68 12.12 -9.28
C GLU A 101 -18.95 10.89 -9.80
N GLY A 102 -18.44 10.97 -11.03
CA GLY A 102 -17.63 9.89 -11.62
C GLY A 102 -17.47 9.99 -13.12
N PHE A 103 -16.85 8.97 -13.68
CA PHE A 103 -16.60 8.86 -15.12
C PHE A 103 -16.61 7.39 -15.55
N ILE A 104 -16.87 7.17 -16.83
CA ILE A 104 -16.87 5.86 -17.48
C ILE A 104 -15.64 5.78 -18.38
N MET A 105 -14.96 4.65 -18.33
CA MET A 105 -13.82 4.32 -19.17
C MET A 105 -13.98 2.93 -19.80
N THR A 106 -13.23 2.67 -20.86
CA THR A 106 -13.10 1.31 -21.42
C THR A 106 -12.54 0.36 -20.37
N LYS A 107 -13.01 -0.88 -20.33
CA LYS A 107 -12.41 -1.90 -19.47
C LYS A 107 -11.13 -2.43 -20.10
N ALA A 108 -10.00 -2.31 -19.40
CA ALA A 108 -8.76 -2.94 -19.81
C ALA A 108 -8.82 -4.46 -19.56
N GLU A 109 -8.26 -5.24 -20.48
CA GLU A 109 -8.14 -6.69 -20.37
C GLU A 109 -6.95 -7.08 -19.50
N GLY A 110 -7.10 -8.10 -18.65
CA GLY A 110 -6.02 -8.64 -17.85
C GLY A 110 -6.39 -8.96 -16.40
N GLU A 111 -5.37 -9.10 -15.58
CA GLU A 111 -5.44 -9.37 -14.15
C GLU A 111 -4.66 -8.29 -13.38
N THR A 112 -5.14 -7.91 -12.19
CA THR A 112 -4.47 -6.95 -11.30
C THR A 112 -3.98 -7.60 -10.01
N LEU A 113 -4.37 -8.84 -9.73
CA LEU A 113 -4.00 -9.56 -8.52
C LEU A 113 -2.60 -10.17 -8.65
N PRO A 114 -1.59 -9.69 -7.89
CA PRO A 114 -0.20 -10.10 -8.13
C PRO A 114 0.05 -11.59 -7.89
N HIS A 115 -0.66 -12.21 -6.95
CA HIS A 115 -0.55 -13.65 -6.66
C HIS A 115 -1.07 -14.57 -7.79
N LYS A 116 -1.75 -14.03 -8.80
CA LYS A 116 -2.13 -14.76 -10.01
C LYS A 116 -1.19 -14.50 -11.18
N ILE A 117 -0.33 -13.48 -11.09
CA ILE A 117 0.59 -13.05 -12.14
C ILE A 117 1.99 -13.57 -11.81
N LEU A 118 2.53 -13.17 -10.66
CA LEU A 118 3.91 -13.42 -10.26
C LEU A 118 4.17 -14.92 -10.07
N GLY A 119 5.15 -15.45 -10.81
CA GLY A 119 5.51 -16.86 -10.78
C GLY A 119 4.50 -17.80 -11.43
N ASN A 120 3.44 -17.27 -12.08
CA ASN A 120 2.48 -18.06 -12.83
C ASN A 120 3.01 -18.33 -14.25
N PRO A 121 3.14 -19.61 -14.68
CA PRO A 121 3.57 -19.95 -16.03
C PRO A 121 2.75 -19.29 -17.15
N ASP A 122 1.44 -19.06 -16.94
CA ASP A 122 0.55 -18.43 -17.92
C ASP A 122 0.88 -16.95 -18.16
N PHE A 123 1.61 -16.32 -17.25
CA PHE A 123 2.06 -14.93 -17.31
C PHE A 123 3.58 -14.81 -17.46
N ALA A 124 4.32 -15.90 -17.70
CA ALA A 124 5.79 -15.85 -17.74
C ALA A 124 6.33 -14.90 -18.82
N GLU A 125 5.68 -14.83 -19.98
CA GLU A 125 6.04 -13.87 -21.04
C GLU A 125 5.79 -12.42 -20.60
N ALA A 126 4.63 -12.15 -19.99
CA ALA A 126 4.30 -10.85 -19.43
C ALA A 126 5.28 -10.44 -18.32
N GLU A 127 5.52 -11.30 -17.32
CA GLU A 127 6.44 -11.06 -16.20
C GLU A 127 7.85 -10.70 -16.70
N GLY A 128 8.34 -11.39 -17.74
CA GLY A 128 9.64 -11.12 -18.35
C GLY A 128 9.76 -9.76 -19.06
N ARG A 129 8.64 -9.08 -19.34
CA ARG A 129 8.59 -7.75 -19.98
C ARG A 129 8.29 -6.61 -19.01
N LEU A 130 7.82 -6.92 -17.79
CA LEU A 130 7.33 -5.91 -16.86
C LEU A 130 8.38 -4.86 -16.50
N THR A 131 9.66 -5.22 -16.40
CA THR A 131 10.73 -4.27 -16.07
C THR A 131 10.82 -3.15 -17.10
N GLU A 132 10.92 -3.49 -18.39
CA GLU A 132 11.00 -2.51 -19.48
C GLU A 132 9.69 -1.75 -19.66
N GLN A 133 8.54 -2.44 -19.54
CA GLN A 133 7.23 -1.82 -19.69
C GLN A 133 6.94 -0.82 -18.56
N CYS A 134 7.14 -1.20 -17.29
CA CYS A 134 6.92 -0.30 -16.15
C CYS A 134 7.86 0.92 -16.21
N ALA A 135 9.13 0.70 -16.56
CA ALA A 135 10.09 1.78 -16.75
C ALA A 135 9.66 2.73 -17.88
N GLY A 136 9.17 2.18 -19.00
CA GLY A 136 8.66 2.94 -20.14
C GLY A 136 7.44 3.78 -19.80
N GLU A 137 6.45 3.19 -19.11
CA GLU A 137 5.25 3.90 -18.65
C GLU A 137 5.62 5.04 -17.70
N LEU A 138 6.46 4.80 -16.69
CA LEU A 138 6.92 5.85 -15.78
C LEU A 138 7.68 6.95 -16.53
N ALA A 139 8.56 6.60 -17.45
CA ALA A 139 9.27 7.59 -18.26
C ALA A 139 8.31 8.41 -19.13
N ALA A 140 7.25 7.81 -19.68
CA ALA A 140 6.23 8.52 -20.44
C ALA A 140 5.44 9.50 -19.55
N ILE A 141 5.03 9.06 -18.35
CA ILE A 141 4.36 9.91 -17.35
C ILE A 141 5.23 11.11 -16.98
N HIS A 142 6.49 10.85 -16.65
CA HIS A 142 7.41 11.89 -16.20
C HIS A 142 7.86 12.83 -17.34
N LYS A 143 7.58 12.50 -18.61
CA LYS A 143 7.86 13.37 -19.77
C LYS A 143 6.68 14.25 -20.19
N ILE A 144 5.53 14.12 -19.54
CA ILE A 144 4.36 14.96 -19.85
C ILE A 144 4.70 16.42 -19.60
N GLU A 145 4.66 17.24 -20.66
CA GLU A 145 5.01 18.65 -20.58
C GLU A 145 4.03 19.44 -19.70
N MET A 146 4.58 20.39 -18.94
CA MET A 146 3.81 21.29 -18.09
C MET A 146 2.77 22.05 -18.93
N ASN A 147 1.51 21.99 -18.50
CA ASN A 147 0.36 22.60 -19.17
C ASN A 147 -0.64 23.13 -18.12
N PRO A 148 -1.70 23.86 -18.51
CA PRO A 148 -2.63 24.46 -17.55
C PRO A 148 -3.31 23.46 -16.59
N LEU A 149 -3.55 22.21 -17.02
CA LEU A 149 -4.08 21.17 -16.13
C LEU A 149 -3.04 20.82 -15.06
N LEU A 150 -1.79 20.57 -15.45
CA LEU A 150 -0.73 20.24 -14.49
C LEU A 150 -0.40 21.42 -13.56
N GLN A 151 -0.45 22.66 -14.05
CA GLN A 151 -0.26 23.86 -13.24
C GLN A 151 -1.31 24.04 -12.14
N SER A 152 -2.46 23.36 -12.25
CA SER A 152 -3.50 23.34 -11.22
C SER A 152 -3.25 22.32 -10.10
N LEU A 153 -2.31 21.39 -10.31
CA LEU A 153 -1.92 20.40 -9.30
C LEU A 153 -0.95 21.01 -8.30
N GLU A 154 -1.03 20.54 -7.06
CA GLU A 154 -0.10 20.94 -6.02
C GLU A 154 1.27 20.27 -6.21
N TYR A 155 2.34 21.04 -6.04
CA TYR A 155 3.71 20.54 -5.97
C TYR A 155 4.12 20.36 -4.52
N PHE A 156 4.70 19.21 -4.21
CA PHE A 156 5.27 18.94 -2.90
C PHE A 156 6.76 18.63 -3.01
N SER A 157 7.58 19.46 -2.35
CA SER A 157 8.99 19.17 -2.17
C SER A 157 9.20 17.97 -1.22
N PRO A 158 10.41 17.35 -1.20
CA PRO A 158 10.75 16.34 -0.20
C PRO A 158 10.46 16.80 1.23
N ALA A 159 10.82 18.05 1.57
CA ALA A 159 10.58 18.63 2.89
C ALA A 159 9.09 18.80 3.20
N ASP A 160 8.26 19.20 2.23
CA ASP A 160 6.81 19.31 2.42
C ASP A 160 6.17 17.95 2.69
N LEU A 161 6.58 16.93 1.93
CA LEU A 161 6.08 15.57 2.09
C LEU A 161 6.46 14.98 3.45
N ILE A 162 7.71 15.15 3.89
CA ILE A 162 8.14 14.74 5.24
C ILE A 162 7.29 15.43 6.30
N ARG A 163 7.10 16.74 6.21
CA ARG A 163 6.31 17.53 7.18
C ARG A 163 4.86 17.06 7.23
N LEU A 164 4.19 16.94 6.09
CA LEU A 164 2.80 16.47 6.03
C LEU A 164 2.65 15.08 6.64
N GLN A 165 3.60 14.20 6.36
CA GLN A 165 3.59 12.84 6.87
C GLN A 165 3.83 12.78 8.39
N LYS A 166 4.77 13.59 8.89
CA LYS A 166 5.08 13.70 10.33
C LYS A 166 3.92 14.32 11.10
N ASP A 167 3.31 15.38 10.56
CA ASP A 167 2.13 16.02 11.13
C ASP A 167 0.97 15.01 11.24
N LYS A 168 0.68 14.27 10.17
CA LYS A 168 -0.37 13.24 10.18
C LYS A 168 -0.08 12.13 11.18
N TYR A 169 1.16 11.65 11.23
CA TYR A 169 1.60 10.63 12.18
C TYR A 169 1.44 11.10 13.64
N GLN A 170 1.79 12.34 13.96
CA GLN A 170 1.60 12.92 15.29
C GLN A 170 0.12 13.11 15.63
N GLU A 171 -0.68 13.62 14.69
CA GLU A 171 -2.13 13.82 14.83
C GLU A 171 -2.86 12.53 15.25
N ILE A 172 -2.45 11.38 14.69
CA ILE A 172 -3.07 10.08 14.97
C ILE A 172 -2.40 9.30 16.12
N GLY A 173 -1.54 9.96 16.91
CA GLY A 173 -0.94 9.42 18.12
C GLY A 173 0.27 8.51 17.87
N GLY A 174 1.05 8.78 16.82
CA GLY A 174 2.28 8.08 16.50
C GLY A 174 3.31 8.12 17.62
N GLN A 175 3.76 6.93 18.05
CA GLN A 175 4.85 6.71 19.01
C GLN A 175 5.54 5.37 18.75
N ILE A 176 6.16 5.23 17.58
CA ILE A 176 6.84 4.04 17.10
C ILE A 176 8.32 4.39 16.93
N PRO A 177 9.23 3.87 17.79
CA PRO A 177 10.62 4.30 17.85
C PRO A 177 11.36 4.31 16.49
N ILE A 178 11.18 3.26 15.66
CA ILE A 178 11.84 3.22 14.35
C ILE A 178 11.24 4.20 13.33
N TYR A 179 9.97 4.60 13.49
CA TYR A 179 9.36 5.64 12.66
C TYR A 179 9.89 7.02 13.08
N GLU A 180 10.07 7.27 14.38
CA GLU A 180 10.70 8.50 14.87
C GLU A 180 12.10 8.68 14.27
N TYR A 181 12.90 7.61 14.30
CA TYR A 181 14.21 7.62 13.65
C TYR A 181 14.09 7.79 12.13
N ALA A 182 13.12 7.15 11.48
CA ALA A 182 12.93 7.30 10.04
C ALA A 182 12.60 8.73 9.64
N PHE A 183 11.70 9.42 10.37
CA PHE A 183 11.45 10.84 10.17
C PHE A 183 12.71 11.68 10.38
N HIS A 184 13.44 11.45 11.47
CA HIS A 184 14.70 12.15 11.72
C HIS A 184 15.71 11.95 10.58
N TRP A 185 15.91 10.70 10.14
CA TRP A 185 16.82 10.38 9.04
C TRP A 185 16.38 11.05 7.73
N LEU A 186 15.08 11.03 7.40
CA LEU A 186 14.56 11.70 6.21
C LEU A 186 14.79 13.22 6.27
N GLU A 187 14.59 13.86 7.43
CA GLU A 187 14.86 15.29 7.60
C GLU A 187 16.35 15.63 7.39
N GLN A 188 17.27 14.76 7.82
CA GLN A 188 18.72 14.97 7.67
C GLN A 188 19.26 14.62 6.27
N ASN A 189 18.54 13.80 5.49
CA ASN A 189 19.00 13.27 4.22
C ASN A 189 18.09 13.66 3.04
N ALA A 190 17.20 14.64 3.23
CA ALA A 190 16.32 15.11 2.17
C ALA A 190 17.13 15.65 0.98
N PRO A 191 16.89 15.14 -0.24
CA PRO A 191 17.53 15.68 -1.43
C PRO A 191 16.98 17.07 -1.74
N ASP A 192 17.72 17.84 -2.56
CA ASP A 192 17.22 19.08 -3.10
C ASP A 192 15.93 18.84 -3.91
N ALA A 193 15.04 19.84 -3.88
CA ALA A 193 13.82 19.84 -4.67
C ALA A 193 14.10 19.53 -6.15
N SER A 194 13.32 18.63 -6.75
CA SER A 194 13.37 18.37 -8.19
C SER A 194 12.67 19.50 -8.96
N ASP A 195 12.80 19.48 -10.28
CA ASP A 195 11.81 20.13 -11.13
C ASP A 195 10.43 19.51 -10.94
N GLN A 196 9.39 20.18 -11.47
CA GLN A 196 8.00 19.75 -11.33
C GLN A 196 7.64 18.74 -12.41
N TYR A 197 7.60 17.46 -12.03
CA TYR A 197 7.13 16.38 -12.89
C TYR A 197 5.79 15.85 -12.41
N LEU A 198 4.94 15.40 -13.35
CA LEU A 198 3.77 14.63 -12.97
C LEU A 198 4.24 13.30 -12.36
N VAL A 199 3.78 12.96 -11.17
CA VAL A 199 3.99 11.64 -10.56
C VAL A 199 2.64 10.97 -10.37
N HIS A 200 2.57 9.67 -10.66
CA HIS A 200 1.39 8.85 -10.49
C HIS A 200 1.01 8.74 -9.00
N GLY A 201 1.99 8.57 -8.12
CA GLY A 201 1.83 8.57 -6.67
C GLY A 201 1.41 7.23 -6.07
N ASP A 202 0.73 6.36 -6.84
CA ASP A 202 0.40 4.98 -6.44
C ASP A 202 0.80 3.93 -7.51
N PHE A 203 1.98 4.09 -8.14
CA PHE A 203 2.45 3.16 -9.19
C PHE A 203 2.97 1.84 -8.59
N ARG A 204 2.11 0.81 -8.56
CA ARG A 204 2.41 -0.51 -7.97
C ARG A 204 1.63 -1.62 -8.68
N MET A 205 2.07 -2.88 -8.58
CA MET A 205 1.44 -4.03 -9.27
C MET A 205 -0.09 -4.12 -9.13
N GLY A 206 -0.65 -3.79 -7.96
CA GLY A 206 -2.10 -3.83 -7.76
C GLY A 206 -2.90 -2.79 -8.58
N ASN A 207 -2.21 -1.83 -9.19
CA ASN A 207 -2.76 -0.79 -10.05
C ASN A 207 -2.26 -0.91 -11.50
N LEU A 208 -1.60 -2.03 -11.84
CA LEU A 208 -1.21 -2.36 -13.19
C LEU A 208 -2.10 -3.51 -13.66
N MET A 209 -2.77 -3.33 -14.79
CA MET A 209 -3.46 -4.41 -15.48
C MET A 209 -2.46 -5.15 -16.34
N ILE A 210 -2.36 -6.46 -16.15
CA ILE A 210 -1.41 -7.32 -16.88
C ILE A 210 -2.20 -8.40 -17.63
N ASP A 211 -2.02 -8.49 -18.94
CA ASP A 211 -2.50 -9.61 -19.75
C ASP A 211 -1.36 -10.62 -20.01
N HIS A 212 -1.61 -11.62 -20.86
CA HIS A 212 -0.61 -12.65 -21.17
C HIS A 212 0.61 -12.12 -21.95
N GLN A 213 0.52 -10.93 -22.54
CA GLN A 213 1.57 -10.29 -23.34
C GLN A 213 2.34 -9.22 -22.60
N GLY A 214 1.78 -8.65 -21.51
CA GLY A 214 2.44 -7.67 -20.67
C GLY A 214 1.47 -6.69 -20.00
N LEU A 215 1.97 -5.50 -19.66
CA LEU A 215 1.19 -4.39 -19.14
C LEU A 215 0.17 -3.91 -20.18
N SER A 216 -1.11 -3.90 -19.80
CA SER A 216 -2.23 -3.49 -20.65
C SER A 216 -2.94 -2.23 -20.16
N ALA A 217 -2.74 -1.81 -18.90
CA ALA A 217 -3.15 -0.50 -18.40
C ALA A 217 -2.47 -0.09 -17.08
N VAL A 218 -2.18 1.20 -16.95
CA VAL A 218 -1.87 1.91 -15.70
C VAL A 218 -3.18 2.50 -15.15
N LEU A 219 -3.53 2.10 -13.93
CA LEU A 219 -4.79 2.42 -13.27
C LEU A 219 -4.58 3.30 -12.04
N ASP A 220 -5.67 3.85 -11.54
CA ASP A 220 -5.75 4.47 -10.21
C ASP A 220 -4.90 5.74 -10.00
N TRP A 221 -5.29 6.80 -10.71
CA TRP A 221 -4.62 8.09 -10.74
C TRP A 221 -5.05 9.04 -9.60
N GLU A 222 -5.54 8.51 -8.49
CA GLU A 222 -6.10 9.33 -7.42
C GLU A 222 -5.06 10.12 -6.62
N LEU A 223 -3.82 9.62 -6.52
CA LEU A 223 -2.72 10.25 -5.78
C LEU A 223 -1.79 11.11 -6.67
N VAL A 224 -2.23 11.40 -7.90
CA VAL A 224 -1.46 12.19 -8.86
C VAL A 224 -1.18 13.59 -8.32
N ARG A 225 0.06 14.06 -8.51
CA ARG A 225 0.52 15.37 -8.07
C ARG A 225 1.77 15.79 -8.84
N LEU A 226 2.26 16.99 -8.59
CA LEU A 226 3.60 17.39 -9.04
C LEU A 226 4.64 17.00 -7.97
N GLY A 227 5.73 16.38 -8.41
CA GLY A 227 6.77 15.90 -7.50
C GLY A 227 8.02 15.41 -8.21
N ASP A 228 8.78 14.61 -7.47
CA ASP A 228 10.03 14.02 -7.93
C ASP A 228 9.77 12.67 -8.60
N PRO A 229 10.19 12.44 -9.86
CA PRO A 229 9.92 11.21 -10.61
C PRO A 229 10.52 9.96 -9.94
N VAL A 230 11.56 10.11 -9.12
CA VAL A 230 12.16 8.97 -8.41
C VAL A 230 11.20 8.41 -7.35
N GLN A 231 10.18 9.18 -6.92
CA GLN A 231 9.14 8.72 -6.00
C GLN A 231 8.39 7.50 -6.55
N ASP A 232 7.98 7.51 -7.81
CA ASP A 232 7.20 6.41 -8.38
C ASP A 232 8.04 5.13 -8.55
N LEU A 233 9.31 5.28 -8.92
CA LEU A 233 10.26 4.16 -9.01
C LEU A 233 10.46 3.51 -7.63
N ALA A 234 10.74 4.33 -6.62
CA ALA A 234 10.91 3.86 -5.26
C ALA A 234 9.62 3.28 -4.66
N TYR A 235 8.47 3.86 -5.02
CA TYR A 235 7.17 3.35 -4.60
C TYR A 235 6.96 1.95 -5.16
N LEU A 236 7.13 1.69 -6.46
CA LEU A 236 7.07 0.33 -7.02
C LEU A 236 8.04 -0.66 -6.34
N CYS A 237 9.17 -0.15 -5.83
CA CYS A 237 10.17 -0.93 -5.11
C CYS A 237 9.89 -1.13 -3.60
N THR A 238 8.85 -0.51 -3.06
CA THR A 238 8.51 -0.60 -1.63
C THR A 238 8.19 -2.04 -1.23
N PRO A 239 8.74 -2.58 -0.11
CA PRO A 239 8.60 -3.99 0.26
C PRO A 239 7.17 -4.53 0.28
N SER A 240 6.20 -3.71 0.69
CA SER A 240 4.78 -4.07 0.71
C SER A 240 4.20 -4.40 -0.68
N TRP A 241 4.83 -3.93 -1.76
CA TRP A 241 4.40 -4.17 -3.14
C TRP A 241 5.19 -5.27 -3.85
N ARG A 242 5.98 -6.06 -3.11
CA ARG A 242 6.71 -7.22 -3.64
C ARG A 242 5.91 -8.53 -3.52
N PHE A 243 4.75 -8.50 -2.87
CA PHE A 243 3.75 -9.59 -2.79
C PHE A 243 4.32 -10.97 -2.43
N GLY A 244 5.27 -11.01 -1.49
CA GLY A 244 5.90 -12.24 -1.02
C GLY A 244 7.24 -12.58 -1.69
N HIS A 245 7.57 -11.90 -2.79
CA HIS A 245 8.85 -12.02 -3.50
C HIS A 245 9.85 -10.97 -3.00
N TYR A 246 10.17 -10.99 -1.70
CA TYR A 246 10.89 -9.90 -1.03
C TYR A 246 12.21 -9.47 -1.70
N GLU A 247 12.97 -10.44 -2.23
CA GLU A 247 14.26 -10.22 -2.91
C GLU A 247 14.12 -9.57 -4.30
N LYS A 248 12.93 -9.66 -4.91
CA LYS A 248 12.63 -9.03 -6.21
C LYS A 248 12.08 -7.62 -5.94
N ALA A 249 13.00 -6.67 -5.78
CA ALA A 249 12.67 -5.34 -5.32
C ALA A 249 11.64 -4.62 -6.19
N ALA A 250 11.71 -4.69 -7.53
CA ALA A 250 10.76 -4.07 -8.44
C ALA A 250 9.47 -4.90 -8.51
N GLY A 251 8.42 -4.47 -7.81
CA GLY A 251 7.08 -5.06 -7.86
C GLY A 251 6.95 -6.55 -7.55
N GLY A 252 8.03 -7.20 -7.08
CA GLY A 252 8.09 -8.65 -6.93
C GLY A 252 8.44 -9.43 -8.20
N PHE A 253 8.83 -8.77 -9.31
CA PHE A 253 9.20 -9.43 -10.57
C PHE A 253 10.70 -9.32 -10.93
N ASP A 254 11.41 -8.25 -10.54
CA ASP A 254 12.84 -8.03 -10.87
C ASP A 254 13.59 -7.24 -9.77
N SER A 255 14.88 -6.96 -9.96
CA SER A 255 15.72 -6.12 -9.09
C SER A 255 15.43 -4.62 -9.26
N ALA A 256 15.81 -3.82 -8.26
CA ALA A 256 15.69 -2.36 -8.37
C ALA A 256 16.68 -1.83 -9.42
N GLU A 257 17.88 -2.40 -9.50
CA GLU A 257 18.93 -2.03 -10.43
C GLU A 257 18.48 -2.21 -11.88
N SER A 258 17.81 -3.33 -12.20
CA SER A 258 17.23 -3.58 -13.53
C SER A 258 16.20 -2.51 -13.89
N LEU A 259 15.29 -2.17 -12.96
CA LEU A 259 14.26 -1.15 -13.17
C LEU A 259 14.86 0.23 -13.38
N LEU A 260 15.84 0.63 -12.56
CA LEU A 260 16.50 1.93 -12.66
C LEU A 260 17.29 2.07 -13.97
N ALA A 261 17.94 0.99 -14.42
CA ALA A 261 18.62 0.96 -15.71
C ALA A 261 17.63 1.10 -16.88
N ALA A 262 16.55 0.31 -16.88
CA ALA A 262 15.51 0.41 -17.91
C ALA A 262 14.84 1.80 -17.94
N TYR A 263 14.62 2.40 -16.76
CA TYR A 263 14.09 3.76 -16.66
C TYR A 263 15.07 4.79 -17.21
N ALA A 264 16.37 4.66 -16.92
CA ALA A 264 17.38 5.54 -17.47
C ALA A 264 17.44 5.48 -19.01
N ASP A 265 17.32 4.28 -19.57
CA ASP A 265 17.26 4.06 -21.02
C ASP A 265 16.00 4.69 -21.65
N ALA A 266 14.83 4.53 -21.02
CA ALA A 266 13.57 5.06 -21.53
C ALA A 266 13.42 6.58 -21.33
N SER A 267 13.89 7.11 -20.20
CA SER A 267 13.78 8.52 -19.84
C SER A 267 14.91 9.37 -20.44
N GLY A 268 16.10 8.80 -20.62
CA GLY A 268 17.33 9.52 -20.93
C GLY A 268 18.02 10.13 -19.71
N ALA A 269 17.55 9.83 -18.49
CA ALA A 269 18.06 10.38 -17.24
C ALA A 269 18.43 9.27 -16.25
N ALA A 270 19.70 9.24 -15.84
CA ALA A 270 20.15 8.34 -14.78
C ALA A 270 19.54 8.71 -13.43
N VAL A 271 19.25 7.70 -12.61
CA VAL A 271 18.71 7.89 -11.26
C VAL A 271 19.86 7.86 -10.25
N ASP A 272 19.94 8.88 -9.41
CA ASP A 272 20.86 8.92 -8.28
C ASP A 272 20.46 7.84 -7.24
N PRO A 273 21.34 6.86 -6.92
CA PRO A 273 21.05 5.82 -5.95
C PRO A 273 20.70 6.33 -4.55
N ASP A 274 21.29 7.44 -4.10
CA ASP A 274 21.02 7.98 -2.76
C ASP A 274 19.63 8.65 -2.73
N ARG A 275 19.26 9.34 -3.82
CA ARG A 275 17.91 9.89 -4.02
C ARG A 275 16.86 8.78 -4.09
N PHE A 276 17.16 7.68 -4.77
CA PHE A 276 16.29 6.49 -4.79
C PHE A 276 16.13 5.88 -3.40
N ARG A 277 17.23 5.71 -2.66
CA ARG A 277 17.19 5.18 -1.28
C ARG A 277 16.35 6.07 -0.36
N PHE A 278 16.52 7.39 -0.45
CA PHE A 278 15.70 8.35 0.28
C PHE A 278 14.20 8.11 0.04
N TRP A 279 13.79 8.03 -1.24
CA TRP A 279 12.40 7.81 -1.58
C TRP A 279 11.89 6.42 -1.21
N LEU A 280 12.74 5.39 -1.22
CA LEU A 280 12.35 4.04 -0.80
C LEU A 280 12.05 4.00 0.70
N ILE A 281 12.87 4.67 1.52
CA ILE A 281 12.62 4.81 2.96
C ILE A 281 11.37 5.66 3.20
N TYR A 282 11.21 6.78 2.48
CA TYR A 282 10.03 7.62 2.58
C TYR A 282 8.75 6.84 2.23
N SER A 283 8.71 6.14 1.09
CA SER A 283 7.52 5.37 0.65
C SER A 283 7.20 4.22 1.60
N THR A 284 8.22 3.57 2.16
CA THR A 284 8.05 2.53 3.19
C THR A 284 7.43 3.11 4.46
N LEU A 285 7.96 4.23 4.97
CA LEU A 285 7.39 4.93 6.13
C LEU A 285 5.99 5.48 5.84
N TRP A 286 5.77 5.99 4.63
CA TRP A 286 4.49 6.55 4.20
C TRP A 286 3.39 5.51 4.32
N TRP A 287 3.64 4.30 3.82
CA TRP A 287 2.73 3.17 3.96
C TRP A 287 2.48 2.79 5.43
N GLY A 288 3.50 2.87 6.28
CA GLY A 288 3.38 2.63 7.72
C GLY A 288 2.39 3.55 8.41
N VAL A 289 2.43 4.84 8.09
CA VAL A 289 1.48 5.84 8.60
C VAL A 289 0.11 5.67 7.93
N ALA A 290 0.04 5.32 6.64
CA ALA A 290 -1.22 5.00 5.98
C ALA A 290 -1.95 3.83 6.67
N CYS A 291 -1.21 2.80 7.12
CA CYS A 291 -1.77 1.73 7.95
C CYS A 291 -2.36 2.28 9.27
N MET A 292 -1.66 3.19 9.95
CA MET A 292 -2.20 3.84 11.15
C MET A 292 -3.47 4.65 10.87
N VAL A 293 -3.52 5.35 9.72
CA VAL A 293 -4.70 6.08 9.26
C VAL A 293 -5.89 5.14 9.06
N MET A 294 -5.70 3.92 8.53
CA MET A 294 -6.80 2.93 8.44
C MET A 294 -7.40 2.59 9.81
N GLY A 295 -6.56 2.43 10.82
CA GLY A 295 -7.00 2.25 12.19
C GLY A 295 -7.73 3.47 12.75
N GLN A 296 -7.31 4.69 12.39
CA GLN A 296 -7.96 5.92 12.81
C GLN A 296 -9.34 6.11 12.18
N ILE A 297 -9.49 5.83 10.88
CA ILE A 297 -10.78 5.95 10.17
C ILE A 297 -11.83 5.02 10.78
N TRP A 298 -11.40 3.81 11.18
CA TRP A 298 -12.27 2.89 11.89
C TRP A 298 -12.75 3.44 13.25
N ARG A 299 -11.87 4.15 13.99
CA ARG A 299 -12.20 4.77 15.28
C ARG A 299 -13.08 6.00 15.13
N SER A 300 -12.85 6.84 14.13
CA SER A 300 -13.60 8.08 13.91
C SER A 300 -14.99 7.88 13.28
N HIS A 301 -15.45 6.62 13.17
CA HIS A 301 -16.75 6.24 12.61
C HIS A 301 -16.93 6.56 11.11
N GLY A 302 -15.86 6.75 10.33
CA GLY A 302 -15.95 6.95 8.88
C GLY A 302 -16.34 5.66 8.15
N ASP A 303 -15.47 4.65 8.20
CA ASP A 303 -15.72 3.31 7.67
C ASP A 303 -15.30 2.25 8.72
N ARG A 304 -16.28 1.43 9.12
CA ARG A 304 -16.13 0.42 10.19
C ARG A 304 -15.84 -0.99 9.66
N SER A 305 -15.35 -1.10 8.42
CA SER A 305 -14.94 -2.36 7.80
C SER A 305 -13.89 -3.11 8.62
N LEU A 306 -13.94 -4.44 8.56
CA LEU A 306 -13.02 -5.31 9.28
C LEU A 306 -11.59 -5.18 8.71
N GLU A 307 -11.50 -5.02 7.40
CA GLU A 307 -10.27 -4.87 6.64
C GLU A 307 -9.40 -3.73 7.18
N ARG A 308 -10.00 -2.57 7.49
CA ARG A 308 -9.26 -1.43 8.04
C ARG A 308 -8.54 -1.76 9.34
N THR A 309 -9.16 -2.57 10.20
CA THR A 309 -8.53 -2.98 11.46
C THR A 309 -7.35 -3.92 11.23
N VAL A 310 -7.46 -4.82 10.24
CA VAL A 310 -6.39 -5.75 9.87
C VAL A 310 -5.25 -5.04 9.14
N ILE A 311 -5.57 -4.11 8.21
CA ILE A 311 -4.58 -3.26 7.54
C ILE A 311 -3.85 -2.39 8.57
N GLY A 312 -4.57 -1.87 9.58
CA GLY A 312 -3.94 -1.12 10.67
C GLY A 312 -2.93 -1.90 11.50
N ARG A 313 -2.92 -3.24 11.42
CA ARG A 313 -1.88 -4.09 12.03
C ARG A 313 -0.66 -4.30 11.13
N ARG A 314 -0.68 -3.88 9.87
CA ARG A 314 0.48 -3.95 8.95
C ARG A 314 1.57 -2.93 9.28
N VAL A 315 1.36 -2.06 10.27
CA VAL A 315 2.40 -1.21 10.88
C VAL A 315 3.64 -2.03 11.25
N SER A 316 3.46 -3.24 11.78
CA SER A 316 4.60 -4.10 12.16
C SER A 316 5.37 -4.69 10.97
N GLU A 317 4.76 -4.77 9.77
CA GLU A 317 5.49 -5.13 8.54
C GLU A 317 6.51 -4.02 8.23
N VAL A 318 6.06 -2.77 8.30
CA VAL A 318 6.87 -1.59 8.02
C VAL A 318 7.96 -1.36 9.06
N GLU A 319 7.72 -1.69 10.34
CA GLU A 319 8.79 -1.70 11.36
C GLU A 319 9.96 -2.62 10.97
N ILE A 320 9.66 -3.81 10.42
CA ILE A 320 10.69 -4.74 9.94
C ILE A 320 11.33 -4.25 8.65
N ASP A 321 10.54 -3.72 7.71
CA ASP A 321 11.05 -3.22 6.45
C ASP A 321 12.00 -2.03 6.63
N LEU A 322 11.64 -1.07 7.47
CA LEU A 322 12.53 0.03 7.85
C LEU A 322 13.79 -0.50 8.55
N ALA A 323 13.68 -1.50 9.41
CA ALA A 323 14.83 -2.07 10.08
C ALA A 323 15.81 -2.70 9.08
N LEU A 324 15.30 -3.47 8.11
CA LEU A 324 16.10 -4.08 7.05
C LEU A 324 16.76 -3.03 6.14
N LEU A 325 16.01 -2.00 5.73
CA LEU A 325 16.52 -0.89 4.91
C LEU A 325 17.59 -0.09 5.65
N PHE A 326 17.39 0.21 6.94
CA PHE A 326 18.38 0.95 7.73
C PHE A 326 19.65 0.13 7.98
N GLU A 327 19.55 -1.19 8.07
CA GLU A 327 20.72 -2.04 8.21
C GLU A 327 21.63 -2.05 6.98
N GLU A 328 21.16 -1.62 5.81
CA GLU A 328 21.99 -1.43 4.61
C GLU A 328 22.85 -0.16 4.68
N ILE A 329 22.52 0.80 5.55
CA ILE A 329 23.21 2.08 5.69
C ILE A 329 23.90 2.27 7.03
N LEU A 330 23.44 1.58 8.07
CA LEU A 330 24.04 1.64 9.40
C LEU A 330 25.35 0.82 9.43
N PRO A 331 26.30 1.16 10.33
CA PRO A 331 27.58 0.44 10.39
C PRO A 331 27.41 -1.05 10.72
N ASP A 332 28.09 -1.94 10.00
CA ASP A 332 28.03 -3.40 10.25
C ASP A 332 28.35 -3.79 11.71
N ALA A 333 29.16 -2.99 12.41
CA ALA A 333 29.58 -3.24 13.78
C ALA A 333 28.43 -3.29 14.81
N ILE A 334 27.27 -2.69 14.49
CA ILE A 334 26.09 -2.71 15.38
C ILE A 334 25.06 -3.78 14.99
N ALA A 335 25.21 -4.40 13.81
CA ALA A 335 24.31 -5.43 13.29
C ALA A 335 24.67 -6.82 13.86
N THR A 336 24.65 -6.95 15.19
CA THR A 336 24.90 -8.20 15.89
C THR A 336 23.77 -9.22 15.66
N PRO A 337 24.06 -10.53 15.66
CA PRO A 337 23.02 -11.55 15.70
C PRO A 337 22.16 -11.43 16.96
N LEU A 338 20.87 -11.71 16.82
CA LEU A 338 19.87 -11.68 17.86
C LEU A 338 19.57 -13.10 18.33
N ASP A 339 19.83 -13.38 19.61
CA ASP A 339 19.33 -14.59 20.25
C ASP A 339 17.84 -14.41 20.57
N TRP A 340 16.98 -14.83 19.62
CA TRP A 340 15.54 -14.64 19.72
C TRP A 340 14.78 -15.82 19.15
N SER A 341 13.70 -16.20 19.84
CA SER A 341 12.72 -17.17 19.36
C SER A 341 11.32 -16.77 19.81
N VAL A 342 10.32 -17.31 19.10
CA VAL A 342 8.93 -17.24 19.59
C VAL A 342 8.83 -18.02 20.91
N PRO A 343 8.08 -17.53 21.91
CA PRO A 343 7.94 -18.23 23.17
C PRO A 343 7.22 -19.57 22.99
N ASP A 344 7.61 -20.56 23.80
CA ASP A 344 6.88 -21.81 23.88
C ASP A 344 5.42 -21.58 24.31
N GLN A 345 4.53 -22.43 23.80
CA GLN A 345 3.15 -22.48 24.28
C GLN A 345 3.11 -23.02 25.70
N ASP A 346 2.43 -22.31 26.58
CA ASP A 346 2.23 -22.77 27.96
C ASP A 346 1.27 -23.97 27.96
N SER A 347 1.53 -24.96 28.80
CA SER A 347 0.57 -26.02 29.06
C SER A 347 -0.61 -25.43 29.83
N VAL A 348 -1.78 -25.35 29.19
CA VAL A 348 -2.99 -24.79 29.82
C VAL A 348 -3.70 -25.88 30.62
N THR A 349 -3.99 -25.61 31.89
CA THR A 349 -4.86 -26.43 32.76
C THR A 349 -5.81 -25.52 33.52
N GLY A 350 -7.08 -25.92 33.70
CA GLY A 350 -8.07 -25.13 34.44
C GLY A 350 -9.14 -24.52 33.53
N GLU A 351 -9.44 -23.24 33.72
CA GLU A 351 -10.44 -22.51 32.91
C GLU A 351 -9.94 -22.30 31.47
N THR A 352 -10.88 -22.24 30.53
CA THR A 352 -10.58 -22.00 29.11
C THR A 352 -9.92 -20.63 28.93
N SER A 353 -8.74 -20.63 28.34
CA SER A 353 -7.99 -19.42 28.02
C SER A 353 -8.62 -18.62 26.88
N TYR A 354 -8.30 -17.32 26.79
CA TYR A 354 -8.69 -16.50 25.64
C TYR A 354 -8.14 -17.05 24.31
N GLY A 355 -6.92 -17.62 24.33
CA GLY A 355 -6.31 -18.26 23.15
C GLY A 355 -7.11 -19.47 22.65
N GLU A 356 -7.61 -20.31 23.56
CA GLU A 356 -8.47 -21.45 23.23
C GLU A 356 -9.84 -20.99 22.69
N LEU A 357 -10.45 -19.96 23.28
CA LEU A 357 -11.71 -19.38 22.78
C LEU A 357 -11.55 -18.85 21.34
N LEU A 358 -10.48 -18.09 21.08
CA LEU A 358 -10.20 -17.55 19.75
C LEU A 358 -9.88 -18.64 18.74
N THR A 359 -9.18 -19.70 19.17
CA THR A 359 -8.93 -20.88 18.33
C THR A 359 -10.23 -21.57 17.95
N ALA A 360 -11.14 -21.81 18.91
CA ALA A 360 -12.43 -22.42 18.62
C ALA A 360 -13.27 -21.61 17.62
N LEU A 361 -13.24 -20.27 17.73
CA LEU A 361 -13.91 -19.38 16.77
C LEU A 361 -13.31 -19.46 15.37
N ASP A 362 -11.98 -19.47 15.26
CA ASP A 362 -11.29 -19.59 13.97
C ASP A 362 -11.55 -20.95 13.31
N GLU A 363 -11.56 -22.03 14.10
CA GLU A 363 -11.90 -23.36 13.61
C GLU A 363 -13.34 -23.45 13.13
N TRP A 364 -14.29 -22.88 13.88
CA TRP A 364 -15.69 -22.82 13.45
C TRP A 364 -15.84 -22.00 12.17
N ASN A 365 -15.23 -20.81 12.10
CA ASN A 365 -15.25 -19.98 10.89
C ASN A 365 -14.68 -20.74 9.69
N THR A 366 -13.50 -21.35 9.83
CA THR A 366 -12.80 -22.02 8.73
C THR A 366 -13.48 -23.33 8.30
N LYS A 367 -13.94 -24.14 9.26
CA LYS A 367 -14.48 -25.49 8.98
C LYS A 367 -15.98 -25.49 8.70
N GLN A 368 -16.75 -24.55 9.24
CA GLN A 368 -18.22 -24.55 9.17
C GLN A 368 -18.79 -23.38 8.37
N VAL A 369 -18.23 -22.17 8.51
CA VAL A 369 -18.78 -20.95 7.87
C VAL A 369 -18.22 -20.76 6.46
N LEU A 370 -16.90 -20.61 6.35
CA LEU A 370 -16.19 -20.28 5.12
C LEU A 370 -16.53 -21.18 3.93
N PRO A 371 -16.70 -22.52 4.07
CA PRO A 371 -17.01 -23.39 2.93
C PRO A 371 -18.36 -23.09 2.26
N GLY A 372 -19.32 -22.51 3.01
CA GLY A 372 -20.65 -22.16 2.50
C GLY A 372 -20.75 -20.78 1.87
N LEU A 373 -19.69 -19.95 1.95
CA LEU A 373 -19.72 -18.57 1.48
C LEU A 373 -19.16 -18.40 0.06
N THR A 374 -19.63 -17.38 -0.64
CA THR A 374 -19.17 -16.95 -1.96
C THR A 374 -18.94 -15.44 -2.01
N GLY A 375 -18.32 -14.95 -3.09
CA GLY A 375 -18.14 -13.51 -3.32
C GLY A 375 -17.47 -12.75 -2.16
N HIS A 376 -18.05 -11.60 -1.82
CA HIS A 376 -17.53 -10.69 -0.79
C HIS A 376 -17.56 -11.31 0.61
N ASP A 377 -18.61 -12.05 0.98
CA ASP A 377 -18.71 -12.65 2.31
C ASP A 377 -17.62 -13.70 2.55
N LYS A 378 -17.26 -14.46 1.51
CA LYS A 378 -16.13 -15.40 1.57
C LYS A 378 -14.81 -14.66 1.83
N PHE A 379 -14.63 -13.50 1.21
CA PHE A 379 -13.47 -12.64 1.47
C PHE A 379 -13.48 -12.13 2.92
N GLN A 380 -14.60 -11.59 3.41
CA GLN A 380 -14.73 -11.13 4.79
C GLN A 380 -14.45 -12.22 5.82
N SER A 381 -14.93 -13.45 5.59
CA SER A 381 -14.65 -14.59 6.47
C SER A 381 -13.16 -14.94 6.53
N ARG A 382 -12.41 -14.76 5.43
CA ARG A 382 -10.94 -14.91 5.44
C ARG A 382 -10.26 -13.79 6.23
N VAL A 383 -10.72 -12.55 6.08
CA VAL A 383 -10.22 -11.40 6.85
C VAL A 383 -10.48 -11.62 8.36
N ALA A 384 -11.66 -12.14 8.72
CA ALA A 384 -12.01 -12.51 10.09
C ALA A 384 -11.10 -13.60 10.65
N GLY A 385 -10.81 -14.65 9.88
CA GLY A 385 -9.83 -15.67 10.27
C GLY A 385 -8.44 -15.06 10.55
N ASN A 386 -7.99 -14.12 9.73
CA ASN A 386 -6.73 -13.42 9.98
C ASN A 386 -6.77 -12.61 11.30
N ALA A 387 -7.83 -11.83 11.52
CA ALA A 387 -8.02 -11.05 12.74
C ALA A 387 -8.05 -11.93 14.00
N LEU A 388 -8.74 -13.09 13.95
CA LEU A 388 -8.75 -14.07 15.03
C LEU A 388 -7.36 -14.64 15.29
N GLY A 389 -6.59 -14.94 14.23
CA GLY A 389 -5.21 -15.38 14.35
C GLY A 389 -4.31 -14.35 15.04
N ILE A 390 -4.45 -13.06 14.70
CA ILE A 390 -3.74 -11.95 15.36
C ILE A 390 -4.11 -11.90 16.85
N ALA A 391 -5.40 -11.88 17.15
CA ALA A 391 -5.90 -11.82 18.52
C ALA A 391 -5.42 -13.01 19.37
N ARG A 392 -5.38 -14.21 18.79
CA ARG A 392 -4.88 -15.41 19.47
C ARG A 392 -3.41 -15.27 19.83
N ARG A 393 -2.55 -14.93 18.85
CA ARG A 393 -1.11 -14.74 19.12
C ARG A 393 -0.85 -13.60 20.11
N GLN A 394 -1.66 -12.55 20.07
CA GLN A 394 -1.62 -11.48 21.07
C GLN A 394 -1.98 -11.97 22.48
N ALA A 395 -2.96 -12.88 22.61
CA ALA A 395 -3.31 -13.49 23.89
C ALA A 395 -2.20 -14.42 24.40
N ASP A 396 -1.62 -15.23 23.52
CA ASP A 396 -0.63 -16.26 23.87
C ASP A 396 0.76 -15.67 24.16
N TRP A 397 1.22 -14.71 23.36
CA TRP A 397 2.61 -14.20 23.39
C TRP A 397 2.73 -12.77 23.86
N GLY A 398 1.66 -11.96 23.74
CA GLY A 398 1.69 -10.53 24.04
C GLY A 398 2.21 -10.17 25.44
N PRO A 399 1.78 -10.85 26.52
CA PRO A 399 2.31 -10.59 27.87
C PRO A 399 3.82 -10.88 27.99
N LYS A 400 4.30 -11.96 27.36
CA LYS A 400 5.71 -12.36 27.39
C LYS A 400 6.58 -11.35 26.65
N PHE A 401 6.17 -10.96 25.44
CA PHE A 401 6.87 -9.93 24.66
C PHE A 401 6.85 -8.57 25.33
N ARG A 402 5.74 -8.15 25.94
CA ARG A 402 5.70 -6.88 26.70
C ARG A 402 6.71 -6.87 27.84
N LYS A 403 6.77 -7.95 28.63
CA LYS A 403 7.74 -8.09 29.71
C LYS A 403 9.18 -8.05 29.20
N ALA A 404 9.47 -8.71 28.08
CA ALA A 404 10.80 -8.68 27.46
C ALA A 404 11.15 -7.27 26.95
N CYS A 405 10.22 -6.59 26.29
CA CYS A 405 10.35 -5.22 25.83
C CYS A 405 10.64 -4.25 26.98
N ASP A 406 9.84 -4.29 28.06
CA ASP A 406 10.02 -3.45 29.25
C ASP A 406 11.38 -3.69 29.91
N ALA A 407 11.83 -4.96 29.97
CA ALA A 407 13.15 -5.30 30.50
C ALA A 407 14.29 -4.74 29.62
N ARG A 408 14.15 -4.80 28.29
CA ARG A 408 15.13 -4.21 27.35
C ARG A 408 15.18 -2.69 27.50
N LEU A 409 14.02 -2.02 27.57
CA LEU A 409 13.91 -0.57 27.78
C LEU A 409 14.60 -0.14 29.09
N ALA A 410 14.30 -0.84 30.19
CA ALA A 410 14.96 -0.59 31.47
C ALA A 410 16.48 -0.80 31.42
N ALA A 411 16.96 -1.80 30.68
CA ALA A 411 18.39 -2.09 30.52
C ALA A 411 19.13 -1.01 29.70
N ILE A 412 18.48 -0.41 28.70
CA ILE A 412 19.05 0.72 27.94
C ILE A 412 18.86 2.08 28.62
N GLY A 413 18.10 2.14 29.72
CA GLY A 413 17.94 3.33 30.55
C GLY A 413 16.86 4.31 30.08
N TYR A 414 15.90 3.87 29.27
CA TYR A 414 14.82 4.69 28.74
C TYR A 414 13.46 4.03 28.99
N ASP A 415 12.41 4.83 29.17
CA ASP A 415 11.06 4.38 28.88
C ASP A 415 10.74 4.51 27.39
N HIS A 416 9.60 3.97 26.95
CA HIS A 416 9.19 3.97 25.54
C HIS A 416 9.09 5.38 24.95
N ARG A 417 8.58 6.35 25.73
CA ARG A 417 8.38 7.72 25.27
C ARG A 417 9.71 8.47 25.17
N GLN A 418 10.59 8.32 26.17
CA GLN A 418 11.94 8.85 26.15
C GLN A 418 12.73 8.34 24.94
N LEU A 419 12.59 7.05 24.61
CA LEU A 419 13.22 6.47 23.42
C LEU A 419 12.68 7.10 22.14
N CYS A 420 11.36 7.24 22.00
CA CYS A 420 10.75 7.89 20.84
C CYS A 420 11.22 9.35 20.69
N ASP A 421 11.09 10.15 21.75
CA ASP A 421 11.45 11.57 21.75
C ASP A 421 12.94 11.76 21.43
N GLY A 422 13.82 10.93 22.03
CA GLY A 422 15.25 10.99 21.81
C GLY A 422 15.69 10.55 20.41
N LEU A 423 15.04 9.55 19.80
CA LEU A 423 15.31 9.18 18.41
C LEU A 423 14.80 10.25 17.43
N SER A 424 13.65 10.86 17.69
CA SER A 424 13.06 11.94 16.89
C SER A 424 13.96 13.19 16.87
N GLN A 425 14.57 13.51 18.01
CA GLN A 425 15.44 14.68 18.19
C GLN A 425 16.90 14.43 17.81
N GLY A 426 17.30 13.16 17.63
CA GLY A 426 18.70 12.77 17.41
C GLY A 426 19.55 12.73 18.69
N ASP A 427 18.94 12.88 19.87
CA ASP A 427 19.61 12.80 21.17
C ASP A 427 20.01 11.38 21.55
N ILE A 428 19.27 10.38 21.05
CA ILE A 428 19.61 8.96 21.19
C ILE A 428 20.11 8.45 19.85
N ALA A 429 21.38 8.06 19.80
CA ALA A 429 21.98 7.50 18.59
C ALA A 429 21.47 6.08 18.34
N ILE A 430 20.82 5.86 17.19
CA ILE A 430 20.42 4.51 16.74
C ILE A 430 21.63 3.57 16.60
N THR A 431 22.83 4.14 16.41
CA THR A 431 24.10 3.40 16.34
C THR A 431 24.57 2.86 17.69
N THR A 432 23.83 3.09 18.77
CA THR A 432 24.02 2.36 20.02
C THR A 432 23.50 0.94 19.85
N ALA A 433 24.38 -0.06 19.86
CA ALA A 433 24.03 -1.46 19.59
C ALA A 433 22.80 -1.95 20.38
N ALA A 434 22.72 -1.63 21.68
CA ALA A 434 21.58 -2.03 22.50
C ALA A 434 20.25 -1.35 22.12
N VAL A 435 20.30 -0.12 21.60
CA VAL A 435 19.12 0.57 21.05
C VAL A 435 18.70 -0.11 19.75
N TRP A 436 19.65 -0.41 18.87
CA TRP A 436 19.36 -1.10 17.61
C TRP A 436 18.79 -2.51 17.82
N ASP A 437 19.37 -3.28 18.75
CA ASP A 437 18.85 -4.59 19.16
C ASP A 437 17.42 -4.48 19.69
N HIS A 438 17.14 -3.47 20.52
CA HIS A 438 15.79 -3.23 21.01
C HIS A 438 14.80 -2.98 19.87
N LEU A 439 15.14 -2.16 18.88
CA LEU A 439 14.27 -1.87 17.73
C LEU A 439 13.99 -3.13 16.89
N ARG A 440 15.04 -3.87 16.53
CA ARG A 440 14.92 -5.11 15.74
C ARG A 440 14.11 -6.18 16.47
N LEU A 441 14.38 -6.41 17.76
CA LEU A 441 13.63 -7.38 18.57
C LEU A 441 12.16 -7.00 18.74
N SER A 442 11.86 -5.74 19.04
CA SER A 442 10.49 -5.26 19.18
C SER A 442 9.70 -5.39 17.87
N ALA A 443 10.36 -5.16 16.72
CA ALA A 443 9.76 -5.38 15.40
C ALA A 443 9.48 -6.87 15.13
N LEU A 444 10.43 -7.79 15.46
CA LEU A 444 10.22 -9.24 15.32
C LEU A 444 9.04 -9.73 16.17
N GLU A 445 8.95 -9.28 17.41
CA GLU A 445 7.90 -9.66 18.37
C GLU A 445 6.51 -9.22 17.88
N ARG A 446 6.39 -7.96 17.46
CA ARG A 446 5.13 -7.39 16.95
C ARG A 446 4.70 -8.03 15.64
N LEU A 447 5.63 -8.18 14.69
CA LEU A 447 5.32 -8.79 13.40
C LEU A 447 4.94 -10.26 13.53
N SER A 448 5.56 -11.00 14.46
CA SER A 448 5.21 -12.40 14.72
C SER A 448 3.77 -12.54 15.24
N ILE A 449 3.25 -11.55 15.96
CA ILE A 449 1.83 -11.49 16.36
C ILE A 449 0.95 -11.09 15.16
N ASP A 450 1.32 -10.07 14.41
CA ASP A 450 0.44 -9.49 13.41
C ASP A 450 0.42 -10.28 12.09
N GLN A 451 1.59 -10.53 11.52
CA GLN A 451 1.73 -11.07 10.16
C GLN A 451 2.87 -12.11 10.12
N PRO A 452 2.73 -13.27 10.77
CA PRO A 452 3.79 -14.28 10.87
C PRO A 452 4.19 -14.92 9.52
N LYS A 453 3.43 -14.63 8.45
CA LYS A 453 3.70 -15.09 7.08
C LYS A 453 4.26 -13.99 6.19
N TYR A 454 4.50 -12.78 6.70
CA TYR A 454 5.09 -11.70 5.92
C TYR A 454 6.50 -12.09 5.48
N ALA A 455 6.82 -11.88 4.21
CA ALA A 455 8.09 -12.33 3.65
C ALA A 455 9.31 -11.62 4.29
N GLY A 456 9.15 -10.34 4.68
CA GLY A 456 10.17 -9.60 5.40
C GLY A 456 10.57 -10.23 6.73
N LEU A 457 9.64 -10.90 7.44
CA LEU A 457 9.96 -11.64 8.66
C LEU A 457 10.97 -12.75 8.41
N LYS A 458 10.79 -13.50 7.31
CA LYS A 458 11.70 -14.60 6.95
C LYS A 458 13.10 -14.07 6.60
N VAL A 459 13.17 -12.94 5.90
CA VAL A 459 14.43 -12.28 5.55
C VAL A 459 15.13 -11.78 6.80
N ALA A 460 14.41 -11.08 7.68
CA ALA A 460 14.90 -10.61 8.97
C ALA A 460 15.43 -11.76 9.84
N LEU A 461 14.67 -12.85 10.00
CA LEU A 461 15.12 -14.00 10.78
C LEU A 461 16.37 -14.64 10.18
N LYS A 462 16.44 -14.79 8.85
CA LYS A 462 17.64 -15.32 8.19
C LYS A 462 18.86 -14.42 8.41
N LYS A 463 18.67 -13.10 8.37
CA LYS A 463 19.74 -12.11 8.50
C LYS A 463 20.21 -11.93 9.94
N TRP A 464 19.30 -11.99 10.91
CA TRP A 464 19.59 -11.68 12.31
C TRP A 464 19.81 -12.90 13.20
N SER A 465 19.53 -14.13 12.74
CA SER A 465 19.81 -15.32 13.55
C SER A 465 21.32 -15.55 13.70
N PRO A 466 21.79 -16.10 14.84
CA PRO A 466 23.15 -16.61 14.98
C PRO A 466 23.40 -17.69 13.94
N THR A 467 24.54 -17.62 13.24
CA THR A 467 25.00 -18.64 12.28
C THR A 467 25.41 -19.95 12.93
#